data_AF-A0A6I3JBW7-F1
#
_entry.id   AF-A0A6I3JBW7-F1
#
_cell.length_a   1.000
_cell.length_b   1.000
_cell.length_c   1.000
_cell.angle_alpha   90.00
_cell.angle_beta   90.00
_cell.angle_gamma   90.00
#
_symmetry.space_group_name_H-M   'P 1'
#
loop_
_entity.id
_entity.type
_entity.pdbx_description
1 polymer ?
#
loop_
_entity_poly.entity_id
_entity_poly.type
_entity_poly.pdbx_seq_one_letter_code
_entity_poly.pdbx_strand_id
1 'polypeptide(L)'
;MAHVRPLATVESALRASDAGVPDRENAAAHGVAVKTIRRWRREYQRRGRPRGQTHLAPPCPRCEDGPLDEPAYAELLGWYLGDGHISLGRRGVHALHVYDDARYVADIARIQELMRAVKPGGRPHTRQVPGAVVVTVSWKHWPCLFPQHGPGRKHERPIVLEAWQREIVAAHPGPFLRGLFHSDGSRVRNWATRTVAGTTKRYDYPRWQFSNRSEDIHGLCTWALDLAGIPWRRSGRWTTSVSRRDAVAALDRLIGPKS
;
A
#
# COMPACT_ATOMS: atom_id res chain seq x y z
N MET A 1 30.58 34.92 -25.87
CA MET A 1 31.34 34.27 -24.77
C MET A 1 30.37 33.64 -23.79
N ALA A 2 30.43 32.32 -23.59
CA ALA A 2 29.67 31.68 -22.52
C ALA A 2 30.33 32.08 -21.19
N HIS A 3 29.68 32.94 -20.39
CA HIS A 3 30.09 33.15 -19.00
C HIS A 3 29.88 31.83 -18.24
N VAL A 4 30.92 31.00 -18.19
CA VAL A 4 30.95 29.79 -17.36
C VAL A 4 31.06 30.28 -15.92
N ARG A 5 29.99 30.09 -15.14
CA ARG A 5 29.99 30.38 -13.71
C ARG A 5 30.59 29.20 -12.95
N PRO A 6 31.26 29.43 -11.81
CA PRO A 6 31.77 28.35 -10.97
C PRO A 6 30.66 27.37 -10.61
N LEU A 7 30.96 26.07 -10.63
CA LEU A 7 30.00 25.01 -10.32
C LEU A 7 29.37 25.21 -8.92
N ALA A 8 30.18 25.64 -7.95
CA ALA A 8 29.72 25.95 -6.59
C ALA A 8 28.61 27.02 -6.54
N THR A 9 28.66 28.02 -7.43
CA THR A 9 27.62 29.06 -7.54
C THR A 9 26.33 28.47 -8.10
N VAL A 10 26.42 27.60 -9.10
CA VAL A 10 25.26 26.92 -9.69
C VAL A 10 24.59 26.01 -8.66
N GLU A 11 25.36 25.26 -7.89
CA GLU A 11 24.86 24.34 -6.86
C GLU A 11 24.23 25.06 -5.67
N SER A 12 24.82 26.18 -5.23
CA SER A 12 24.23 27.03 -4.19
C SER A 12 22.89 27.62 -4.63
N ALA A 13 22.82 28.14 -5.86
CA ALA A 13 21.58 28.68 -6.44
C ALA A 13 20.47 27.64 -6.60
N LEU A 14 20.82 26.41 -6.95
CA LEU A 14 19.87 25.29 -7.02
C LEU A 14 19.36 24.90 -5.64
N ARG A 15 20.22 24.84 -4.60
CA ARG A 15 19.79 24.59 -3.21
C ARG A 15 18.83 25.67 -2.70
N ALA A 16 19.10 26.95 -2.98
CA ALA A 16 18.18 28.03 -2.64
C ALA A 16 16.84 27.91 -3.37
N SER A 17 16.85 27.49 -4.65
CA SER A 17 15.61 27.19 -5.38
C SER A 17 14.84 26.01 -4.77
N ASP A 18 15.55 24.99 -4.30
CA ASP A 18 14.96 23.82 -3.64
C ASP A 18 14.42 24.14 -2.23
N ALA A 19 14.97 25.16 -1.56
CA ALA A 19 14.49 25.69 -0.29
C ALA A 19 13.31 26.68 -0.44
N GLY A 20 12.80 26.89 -1.65
CA GLY A 20 11.64 27.75 -1.91
C GLY A 20 11.96 29.25 -2.05
N VAL A 21 13.23 29.64 -2.11
CA VAL A 21 13.63 31.04 -2.29
C VAL A 21 13.14 31.56 -3.67
N PRO A 22 12.43 32.71 -3.73
CA PRO A 22 11.96 33.29 -4.98
C PRO A 22 13.09 33.55 -5.99
N ASP A 23 12.84 33.30 -7.29
CA ASP A 23 13.86 33.42 -8.35
C ASP A 23 14.57 34.80 -8.35
N ARG A 24 13.86 35.89 -7.97
CA ARG A 24 14.41 37.25 -7.92
C ARG A 24 15.41 37.43 -6.78
N GLU A 25 15.10 36.88 -5.62
CA GLU A 25 15.95 36.94 -4.42
C GLU A 25 17.17 36.04 -4.59
N ASN A 26 16.96 34.83 -5.10
CA ASN A 26 18.02 33.89 -5.48
C ASN A 26 18.98 34.52 -6.51
N ALA A 27 18.43 35.16 -7.56
CA ALA A 27 19.23 35.86 -8.56
C ALA A 27 20.09 37.00 -7.96
N ALA A 28 19.51 37.79 -7.04
CA ALA A 28 20.25 38.84 -6.33
C ALA A 28 21.36 38.27 -5.45
N ALA A 29 21.06 37.24 -4.65
CA ALA A 29 22.01 36.58 -3.75
C ALA A 29 23.21 35.96 -4.48
N HIS A 30 23.03 35.53 -5.73
CA HIS A 30 24.09 34.92 -6.54
C HIS A 30 24.66 35.84 -7.62
N GLY A 31 24.28 37.12 -7.66
CA GLY A 31 24.80 38.09 -8.62
C GLY A 31 24.55 37.71 -10.08
N VAL A 32 23.41 37.07 -10.37
CA VAL A 32 23.04 36.62 -11.71
C VAL A 32 21.67 37.14 -12.13
N ALA A 33 21.39 37.11 -13.43
CA ALA A 33 20.04 37.42 -13.91
C ALA A 33 19.05 36.31 -13.53
N VAL A 34 17.78 36.68 -13.28
CA VAL A 34 16.66 35.73 -13.04
C VAL A 34 16.58 34.65 -14.14
N LYS A 35 16.81 35.02 -15.40
CA LYS A 35 16.82 34.08 -16.53
C LYS A 35 17.89 32.98 -16.40
N THR A 36 19.00 33.28 -15.71
CA THR A 36 20.11 32.35 -15.45
C THR A 36 19.70 31.30 -14.42
N ILE A 37 19.05 31.70 -13.32
CA ILE A 37 18.45 30.78 -12.33
C ILE A 37 17.47 29.83 -13.02
N ARG A 38 16.54 30.37 -13.83
CA ARG A 38 15.58 29.57 -14.60
C ARG A 38 16.24 28.64 -15.61
N ARG A 39 17.35 29.05 -16.24
CA ARG A 39 18.13 28.22 -17.17
C ARG A 39 18.78 27.05 -16.42
N TRP A 40 19.47 27.31 -15.30
CA TRP A 40 20.09 26.26 -14.49
C TRP A 40 19.08 25.27 -13.98
N ARG A 41 17.91 25.72 -13.49
CA ARG A 41 16.80 24.83 -13.11
C ARG A 41 16.34 23.95 -14.27
N ARG A 42 16.19 24.49 -15.48
CA ARG A 42 15.80 23.72 -16.69
C ARG A 42 16.88 22.74 -17.14
N GLU A 43 18.15 23.09 -16.99
CA GLU A 43 19.27 22.24 -17.36
C GLU A 43 19.48 21.11 -16.34
N TYR A 44 19.37 21.42 -15.06
CA TYR A 44 19.32 20.46 -13.95
C TYR A 44 18.17 19.45 -14.10
N GLN A 45 16.99 19.93 -14.50
CA GLN A 45 15.83 19.10 -14.86
C GLN A 45 16.10 18.16 -16.05
N ARG A 46 16.77 18.66 -17.10
CA ARG A 46 17.12 17.87 -18.29
C ARG A 46 18.16 16.80 -17.98
N ARG A 47 19.11 17.10 -17.09
CA ARG A 47 20.15 16.16 -16.63
C ARG A 47 19.63 15.15 -15.60
N GLY A 48 18.32 15.12 -15.32
CA GLY A 48 17.70 14.13 -14.43
C GLY A 48 18.02 14.31 -12.94
N ARG A 49 18.65 15.42 -12.55
CA ARG A 49 18.87 15.72 -11.13
C ARG A 49 17.51 16.12 -10.50
N PRO A 50 17.16 15.57 -9.32
CA PRO A 50 15.80 15.64 -8.79
C PRO A 50 15.36 17.08 -8.53
N ARG A 51 14.23 17.51 -9.11
CA ARG A 51 13.57 18.79 -8.77
C ARG A 51 13.26 18.83 -7.26
N GLY A 52 13.47 19.99 -6.65
CA GLY A 52 12.91 20.44 -5.38
C GLY A 52 11.39 20.35 -5.29
N GLN A 53 10.93 19.13 -5.04
CA GLN A 53 9.75 18.78 -4.23
C GLN A 53 10.05 17.52 -3.41
N THR A 54 11.31 17.05 -3.36
CA THR A 54 11.70 15.91 -2.51
C THR A 54 11.49 16.24 -1.04
N HIS A 55 11.68 17.51 -0.64
CA HIS A 55 11.31 18.02 0.69
C HIS A 55 9.79 18.10 0.94
N LEU A 56 8.95 18.01 -0.11
CA LEU A 56 7.48 17.92 0.00
C LEU A 56 6.98 16.47 -0.02
N ALA A 57 7.83 15.51 -0.40
CA ALA A 57 7.52 14.11 -0.21
C ALA A 57 7.70 13.82 1.30
N PRO A 58 6.79 13.07 1.93
CA PRO A 58 6.98 12.70 3.31
C PRO A 58 8.29 11.92 3.44
N PRO A 59 9.07 12.15 4.52
CA PRO A 59 10.28 11.39 4.76
C PRO A 59 9.94 9.90 4.83
N CYS A 60 10.81 9.06 4.29
CA CYS A 60 10.62 7.62 4.36
C CYS A 60 10.77 7.13 5.82
N PRO A 61 9.81 6.37 6.37
CA PRO A 61 9.93 5.77 7.71
C PRO A 61 11.10 4.82 7.90
N ARG A 62 11.72 4.36 6.80
CA ARG A 62 12.82 3.39 6.83
C ARG A 62 14.18 4.01 6.56
N CYS A 63 14.24 5.01 5.68
CA CYS A 63 15.50 5.60 5.24
C CYS A 63 15.78 6.95 5.89
N GLU A 64 14.75 7.61 6.41
CA GLU A 64 14.76 9.03 6.78
C GLU A 64 13.98 9.29 8.08
N ASP A 65 13.73 8.25 8.89
CA ASP A 65 13.01 8.30 10.18
C ASP A 65 11.66 9.03 10.13
N GLY A 66 10.96 8.92 8.99
CA GLY A 66 9.62 9.48 8.82
C GLY A 66 8.54 8.76 9.65
N PRO A 67 7.40 9.42 9.90
CA PRO A 67 6.29 8.80 10.61
C PRO A 67 5.62 7.73 9.74
N LEU A 68 5.24 6.60 10.36
CA LEU A 68 4.40 5.56 9.75
C LEU A 68 3.13 5.38 10.57
N ASP A 69 1.98 5.52 9.93
CA ASP A 69 0.71 5.07 10.51
C ASP A 69 0.69 3.54 10.47
N GLU A 70 1.06 2.91 11.58
CA GLU A 70 1.23 1.45 11.67
C GLU A 70 -0.08 0.67 11.41
N PRO A 71 -1.25 1.05 11.97
CA PRO A 71 -2.51 0.41 11.63
C PRO A 71 -2.86 0.52 10.14
N ALA A 72 -2.71 1.71 9.55
CA ALA A 72 -3.00 1.90 8.12
C ALA A 72 -2.02 1.13 7.24
N TYR A 73 -0.75 1.07 7.64
CA TYR A 73 0.25 0.26 6.96
C TYR A 73 -0.07 -1.23 7.03
N ALA A 74 -0.48 -1.75 8.20
CA ALA A 74 -0.88 -3.14 8.35
C ALA A 74 -2.03 -3.51 7.40
N GLU A 75 -3.08 -2.69 7.32
CA GLU A 75 -4.18 -2.93 6.38
C GLU A 75 -3.74 -2.84 4.92
N LEU A 76 -2.94 -1.81 4.58
CA LEU A 76 -2.42 -1.65 3.22
C LEU A 76 -1.47 -2.78 2.82
N LEU A 77 -0.75 -3.38 3.78
CA LEU A 77 0.07 -4.57 3.56
C LEU A 77 -0.79 -5.79 3.20
N GLY A 78 -1.92 -5.98 3.88
CA GLY A 78 -2.89 -7.01 3.50
C GLY A 78 -3.38 -6.84 2.05
N TRP A 79 -3.81 -5.63 1.70
CA TRP A 79 -4.20 -5.28 0.32
C TRP A 79 -3.05 -5.48 -0.68
N TYR A 80 -1.84 -5.08 -0.32
CA TYR A 80 -0.66 -5.28 -1.16
C TYR A 80 -0.41 -6.76 -1.43
N LEU A 81 -0.55 -7.63 -0.44
CA LEU A 81 -0.27 -9.06 -0.57
C LEU A 81 -1.33 -9.78 -1.41
N GLY A 82 -2.59 -9.36 -1.36
CA GLY A 82 -3.62 -9.87 -2.28
C GLY A 82 -3.57 -9.21 -3.64
N ASP A 83 -4.30 -8.11 -3.80
CA ASP A 83 -4.56 -7.46 -5.08
C ASP A 83 -3.61 -6.31 -5.44
N GLY A 84 -2.59 -6.07 -4.61
CA GLY A 84 -1.62 -5.02 -4.87
C GLY A 84 -0.44 -5.42 -5.76
N HIS A 85 0.13 -4.40 -6.41
CA HIS A 85 1.31 -4.50 -7.26
C HIS A 85 2.11 -3.20 -7.21
N ILE A 86 3.44 -3.29 -7.25
CA ILE A 86 4.33 -2.13 -7.37
C ILE A 86 5.01 -2.19 -8.74
N SER A 87 4.89 -1.10 -9.50
CA SER A 87 5.54 -0.93 -10.81
C SER A 87 6.64 0.13 -10.76
N LEU A 88 7.73 -0.08 -11.51
CA LEU A 88 8.77 0.92 -11.72
C LEU A 88 8.44 1.83 -12.91
N GLY A 89 8.35 3.13 -12.66
CA GLY A 89 8.12 4.17 -13.66
C GLY A 89 9.37 4.93 -14.07
N ARG A 90 9.18 5.96 -14.90
CA ARG A 90 10.25 6.87 -15.34
C ARG A 90 10.93 7.53 -14.14
N ARG A 91 12.23 7.83 -14.27
CA ARG A 91 13.03 8.52 -13.23
C ARG A 91 13.09 7.76 -11.89
N GLY A 92 12.95 6.44 -11.92
CA GLY A 92 13.07 5.59 -10.74
C GLY A 92 11.93 5.75 -9.73
N VAL A 93 10.74 6.19 -10.17
CA VAL A 93 9.59 6.37 -9.30
C VAL A 93 8.77 5.08 -9.28
N HIS A 94 8.53 4.53 -8.09
CA HIS A 94 7.63 3.40 -7.92
C HIS A 94 6.19 3.88 -7.78
N ALA A 95 5.25 3.11 -8.31
CA ALA A 95 3.81 3.30 -8.12
C ALA A 95 3.22 2.05 -7.50
N LEU A 96 2.56 2.21 -6.35
CA LEU A 96 1.74 1.17 -5.73
C LEU A 96 0.36 1.23 -6.36
N HIS A 97 -0.11 0.10 -6.84
CA HIS A 97 -1.44 -0.13 -7.40
C HIS A 97 -2.16 -1.14 -6.54
N VAL A 98 -3.44 -0.92 -6.25
CA VAL A 98 -4.33 -1.91 -5.65
C VAL A 98 -5.56 -1.98 -6.54
N TYR A 99 -5.90 -3.19 -6.96
CA TYR A 99 -7.08 -3.48 -7.76
C TYR A 99 -8.21 -3.90 -6.84
N ASP A 100 -9.43 -3.45 -7.13
CA ASP A 100 -10.62 -3.95 -6.44
C ASP A 100 -11.82 -3.94 -7.40
N ASP A 101 -12.80 -4.81 -7.15
CA ASP A 101 -14.03 -4.87 -7.95
C ASP A 101 -14.77 -3.53 -7.86
N ALA A 102 -15.24 -3.01 -8.99
CA ALA A 102 -15.91 -1.71 -9.06
C ALA A 102 -17.17 -1.61 -8.19
N ARG A 103 -17.73 -2.75 -7.76
CA ARG A 103 -18.86 -2.80 -6.83
C ARG A 103 -18.50 -2.44 -5.39
N TYR A 104 -17.22 -2.58 -4.98
CA TYR A 104 -16.80 -2.36 -3.59
C TYR A 104 -16.37 -0.92 -3.35
N VAL A 105 -17.34 0.00 -3.41
CA VAL A 105 -17.08 1.44 -3.41
C VAL A 105 -16.46 1.91 -2.09
N ALA A 106 -16.84 1.29 -0.96
CA ALA A 106 -16.31 1.69 0.35
C ALA A 106 -14.87 1.18 0.55
N ASP A 107 -14.53 -0.01 0.08
CA ASP A 107 -13.17 -0.53 0.08
C ASP A 107 -12.25 0.30 -0.84
N ILE A 108 -12.73 0.72 -2.02
CA ILE A 108 -11.99 1.65 -2.90
C ILE A 108 -11.71 3.00 -2.21
N ALA A 109 -12.69 3.54 -1.47
CA ALA A 109 -12.50 4.77 -0.68
C ALA A 109 -11.49 4.54 0.46
N ARG A 110 -11.61 3.42 1.16
CA ARG A 110 -10.70 3.01 2.24
C ARG A 110 -9.27 2.86 1.76
N ILE A 111 -9.02 2.22 0.62
CA ILE A 111 -7.67 2.08 0.04
C ILE A 111 -7.05 3.46 -0.23
N GLN A 112 -7.82 4.45 -0.71
CA GLN A 112 -7.34 5.82 -0.89
C GLN A 112 -6.99 6.51 0.44
N GLU A 113 -7.72 6.23 1.52
CA GLU A 113 -7.39 6.72 2.87
C GLU A 113 -6.11 6.08 3.40
N LEU A 114 -5.98 4.75 3.29
CA LEU A 114 -4.79 4.01 3.69
C LEU A 114 -3.54 4.54 2.97
N MET A 115 -3.63 4.71 1.66
CA MET A 115 -2.52 5.27 0.88
C MET A 115 -2.15 6.70 1.28
N ARG A 116 -3.11 7.52 1.73
CA ARG A 116 -2.85 8.88 2.26
C ARG A 116 -2.24 8.86 3.65
N ALA A 117 -2.66 7.93 4.50
CA ALA A 117 -2.12 7.77 5.85
C ALA A 117 -0.67 7.25 5.81
N VAL A 118 -0.39 6.22 5.01
CA VAL A 118 0.95 5.62 4.86
C VAL A 118 1.90 6.54 4.10
N LYS A 119 1.39 7.34 3.15
CA LYS A 119 2.15 8.37 2.45
C LYS A 119 1.49 9.73 2.67
N PRO A 120 1.80 10.43 3.78
CA PRO A 120 1.28 11.77 4.04
C PRO A 120 1.53 12.74 2.87
N GLY A 121 0.54 13.57 2.55
CA GLY A 121 0.59 14.45 1.37
C GLY A 121 0.55 13.72 0.02
N GLY A 122 0.44 12.39 0.02
CA GLY A 122 0.12 11.59 -1.16
C GLY A 122 -1.24 11.95 -1.74
N ARG A 123 -1.35 11.88 -3.07
CA ARG A 123 -2.61 12.05 -3.79
C ARG A 123 -2.89 10.76 -4.56
N PRO A 124 -3.49 9.75 -3.90
CA PRO A 124 -3.97 8.58 -4.61
C PRO A 124 -4.97 9.00 -5.68
N HIS A 125 -4.94 8.32 -6.81
CA HIS A 125 -5.90 8.53 -7.89
C HIS A 125 -6.47 7.18 -8.32
N THR A 126 -7.66 7.21 -8.90
CA THR A 126 -8.35 6.01 -9.37
C THR A 126 -8.36 5.95 -10.89
N ARG A 127 -8.33 4.74 -11.43
CA ARG A 127 -8.55 4.47 -12.86
C ARG A 127 -9.53 3.31 -13.00
N GLN A 128 -10.58 3.52 -13.78
CA GLN A 128 -11.52 2.46 -14.16
C GLN A 128 -10.86 1.52 -15.18
N VAL A 129 -11.00 0.22 -14.98
CA VAL A 129 -10.66 -0.85 -15.93
C VAL A 129 -11.85 -1.81 -16.02
N PRO A 130 -11.95 -2.67 -17.06
CA PRO A 130 -13.09 -3.58 -17.19
C PRO A 130 -13.28 -4.45 -15.93
N GLY A 131 -14.39 -4.23 -15.22
CA GLY A 131 -14.77 -4.96 -14.00
C GLY A 131 -14.06 -4.55 -12.70
N ALA A 132 -13.16 -3.57 -12.72
CA ALA A 132 -12.40 -3.19 -11.52
C ALA A 132 -11.97 -1.71 -11.50
N VAL A 133 -11.65 -1.22 -10.32
CA VAL A 133 -11.00 0.08 -10.11
C VAL A 133 -9.58 -0.16 -9.63
N VAL A 134 -8.64 0.59 -10.21
CA VAL A 134 -7.24 0.60 -9.75
C VAL A 134 -7.02 1.87 -8.95
N VAL A 135 -6.63 1.74 -7.69
CA VAL A 135 -6.16 2.87 -6.86
C VAL A 135 -4.64 2.91 -6.92
N THR A 136 -4.08 4.06 -7.27
CA THR A 136 -2.64 4.23 -7.49
C THR A 136 -2.08 5.43 -6.76
N VAL A 137 -0.91 5.26 -6.15
CA VAL A 137 -0.12 6.37 -5.59
C VAL A 137 1.36 6.14 -5.85
N SER A 138 2.07 7.20 -6.25
CA SER A 138 3.49 7.12 -6.61
C SER A 138 4.40 7.63 -5.50
N TRP A 139 5.43 6.87 -5.17
CA TRP A 139 6.47 7.23 -4.22
C TRP A 139 7.71 6.37 -4.42
N LYS A 140 8.90 6.99 -4.37
CA LYS A 140 10.15 6.24 -4.55
C LYS A 140 10.36 5.16 -3.49
N HIS A 141 9.85 5.37 -2.29
CA HIS A 141 10.06 4.50 -1.13
C HIS A 141 9.02 3.39 -0.94
N TRP A 142 8.12 3.15 -1.91
CA TRP A 142 7.24 1.99 -1.81
C TRP A 142 7.98 0.67 -1.60
N PRO A 143 9.11 0.37 -2.28
CA PRO A 143 9.89 -0.83 -1.99
C PRO A 143 10.51 -0.86 -0.58
N CYS A 144 10.75 0.30 0.05
CA CYS A 144 11.24 0.35 1.43
C CYS A 144 10.16 -0.14 2.41
N LEU A 145 8.88 0.16 2.14
CA LEU A 145 7.75 -0.29 2.96
C LEU A 145 7.21 -1.65 2.53
N PHE A 146 7.45 -2.08 1.30
CA PHE A 146 7.05 -3.38 0.78
C PHE A 146 8.28 -4.11 0.23
N PRO A 147 9.21 -4.54 1.11
CA PRO A 147 10.44 -5.23 0.70
C PRO A 147 10.16 -6.59 0.05
N GLN A 148 8.92 -7.08 0.15
CA GLN A 148 8.41 -8.23 -0.60
C GLN A 148 8.32 -7.95 -2.12
N HIS A 149 8.54 -6.70 -2.57
CA HIS A 149 8.63 -6.36 -3.99
C HIS A 149 9.84 -7.02 -4.66
N GLY A 150 9.67 -7.45 -5.91
CA GLY A 150 10.70 -8.15 -6.67
C GLY A 150 10.22 -8.49 -8.09
N PRO A 151 11.05 -9.19 -8.88
CA PRO A 151 10.65 -9.71 -10.18
C PRO A 151 9.63 -10.85 -10.06
N GLY A 152 9.01 -11.22 -11.19
CA GLY A 152 8.12 -12.38 -11.29
C GLY A 152 6.75 -12.21 -10.61
N ARG A 153 5.98 -13.30 -10.58
CA ARG A 153 4.67 -13.32 -9.90
C ARG A 153 4.88 -13.39 -8.39
N LYS A 154 4.03 -12.69 -7.63
CA LYS A 154 4.12 -12.59 -6.16
C LYS A 154 4.12 -13.94 -5.45
N HIS A 155 3.38 -14.94 -5.97
CA HIS A 155 3.30 -16.28 -5.38
C HIS A 155 4.43 -17.23 -5.80
N GLU A 156 5.30 -16.82 -6.73
CA GLU A 156 6.44 -17.60 -7.20
C GLU A 156 7.74 -17.17 -6.50
N ARG A 157 7.67 -16.23 -5.56
CA ARG A 157 8.82 -15.71 -4.81
C ARG A 157 8.57 -15.78 -3.30
N PRO A 158 9.64 -15.80 -2.48
CA PRO A 158 9.51 -15.72 -1.04
C PRO A 158 8.79 -14.43 -0.60
N ILE A 159 7.84 -14.56 0.32
CA ILE A 159 7.13 -13.44 0.96
C ILE A 159 7.42 -13.51 2.46
N VAL A 160 8.51 -12.85 2.87
CA VAL A 160 8.95 -12.81 4.26
C VAL A 160 8.78 -11.41 4.81
N LEU A 161 8.13 -11.28 5.96
CA LEU A 161 8.04 -10.00 6.67
C LEU A 161 9.36 -9.70 7.39
N GLU A 162 9.86 -8.48 7.24
CA GLU A 162 10.96 -7.97 8.06
C GLU A 162 10.54 -7.87 9.54
N ALA A 163 11.49 -7.81 10.45
CA ALA A 163 11.22 -7.80 11.90
C ALA A 163 10.22 -6.70 12.30
N TRP A 164 10.43 -5.47 11.81
CA TRP A 164 9.52 -4.35 12.07
C TRP A 164 8.12 -4.54 11.46
N GLN A 165 8.01 -5.20 10.30
CA GLN A 165 6.69 -5.52 9.72
C GLN A 165 5.95 -6.54 10.59
N ARG A 166 6.68 -7.52 11.15
CA ARG A 166 6.10 -8.51 12.07
C ARG A 166 5.61 -7.86 13.36
N GLU A 167 6.37 -6.91 13.91
CA GLU A 167 5.96 -6.15 15.10
C GLU A 167 4.65 -5.39 14.85
N ILE A 168 4.56 -4.67 13.72
CA ILE A 168 3.35 -3.94 13.33
C ILE A 168 2.16 -4.88 13.14
N VAL A 169 2.33 -6.00 12.42
CA VAL A 169 1.23 -6.96 12.21
C VAL A 169 0.82 -7.63 13.53
N ALA A 170 1.76 -7.89 14.44
CA ALA A 170 1.44 -8.43 15.76
C ALA A 170 0.66 -7.44 16.64
N ALA A 171 0.97 -6.15 16.55
CA ALA A 171 0.22 -5.10 17.23
C ALA A 171 -1.14 -4.81 16.58
N HIS A 172 -1.24 -5.00 15.26
CA HIS A 172 -2.42 -4.66 14.44
C HIS A 172 -2.88 -5.81 13.54
N PRO A 173 -3.22 -7.00 14.11
CA PRO A 173 -3.61 -8.15 13.30
C PRO A 173 -4.96 -7.93 12.61
N GLY A 174 -5.88 -7.19 13.23
CA GLY A 174 -7.19 -6.86 12.65
C GLY A 174 -7.10 -6.08 11.34
N PRO A 175 -6.42 -4.91 11.32
CA PRO A 175 -6.14 -4.18 10.08
C PRO A 175 -5.50 -5.05 9.00
N PHE A 176 -4.46 -5.83 9.33
CA PHE A 176 -3.81 -6.73 8.37
C PHE A 176 -4.77 -7.78 7.80
N LEU A 177 -5.56 -8.44 8.66
CA LEU A 177 -6.57 -9.41 8.26
C LEU A 177 -7.66 -8.77 7.39
N ARG A 178 -8.07 -7.53 7.69
CA ARG A 178 -9.04 -6.78 6.87
C ARG A 178 -8.52 -6.63 5.45
N GLY A 179 -7.28 -6.18 5.27
CA GLY A 179 -6.67 -6.07 3.95
C GLY A 179 -6.65 -7.40 3.18
N LEU A 180 -6.25 -8.50 3.83
CA LEU A 180 -6.21 -9.83 3.21
C LEU A 180 -7.59 -10.39 2.83
N PHE A 181 -8.57 -10.31 3.74
CA PHE A 181 -9.91 -10.82 3.48
C PHE A 181 -10.72 -9.91 2.54
N HIS A 182 -10.43 -8.61 2.51
CA HIS A 182 -11.08 -7.69 1.59
C HIS A 182 -10.46 -7.75 0.20
N SER A 183 -9.21 -8.18 0.03
CA SER A 183 -8.67 -8.53 -1.30
C SER A 183 -9.13 -9.93 -1.74
N ASP A 184 -8.50 -10.98 -1.20
CA ASP A 184 -8.60 -12.38 -1.66
C ASP A 184 -9.62 -13.21 -0.86
N GLY A 185 -10.35 -12.57 0.04
CA GLY A 185 -11.36 -13.22 0.85
C GLY A 185 -12.77 -13.15 0.27
N SER A 186 -13.58 -14.14 0.62
CA SER A 186 -15.02 -14.14 0.37
C SER A 186 -15.79 -14.51 1.62
N ARG A 187 -16.86 -13.75 1.88
CA ARG A 187 -17.83 -14.04 2.92
C ARG A 187 -19.05 -14.68 2.28
N VAL A 188 -19.21 -15.99 2.46
CA VAL A 188 -20.27 -16.78 1.86
C VAL A 188 -21.27 -17.26 2.90
N ARG A 189 -22.52 -17.45 2.49
CA ARG A 189 -23.52 -18.17 3.29
C ARG A 189 -23.59 -19.60 2.76
N ASN A 190 -23.06 -20.55 3.53
CA ASN A 190 -23.26 -21.95 3.24
C ASN A 190 -24.59 -22.40 3.85
N TRP A 191 -25.29 -23.33 3.22
CA TRP A 191 -26.56 -23.83 3.76
C TRP A 191 -26.61 -25.35 3.70
N ALA A 192 -27.27 -25.95 4.70
CA ALA A 192 -27.49 -27.39 4.77
C ALA A 192 -28.88 -27.67 5.32
N THR A 193 -29.51 -28.76 4.87
CA THR A 193 -30.76 -29.24 5.43
C THR A 193 -30.50 -30.37 6.43
N ARG A 194 -31.23 -30.38 7.53
CA ARG A 194 -31.22 -31.49 8.50
C ARG A 194 -32.64 -31.75 8.97
N THR A 195 -33.06 -33.01 8.91
CA THR A 195 -34.33 -33.45 9.48
C THR A 195 -34.21 -33.52 11.00
N VAL A 196 -35.05 -32.77 11.70
CA VAL A 196 -35.11 -32.76 13.17
C VAL A 196 -36.58 -32.95 13.55
N ALA A 197 -36.88 -34.00 14.32
CA ALA A 197 -38.24 -34.37 14.72
C ALA A 197 -39.23 -34.48 13.52
N GLY A 198 -38.80 -35.10 12.42
CA GLY A 198 -39.64 -35.29 11.22
C GLY A 198 -39.78 -34.05 10.32
N THR A 199 -39.27 -32.88 10.72
CA THR A 199 -39.29 -31.67 9.87
C THR A 199 -37.91 -31.37 9.28
N THR A 200 -37.84 -31.18 7.97
CA THR A 200 -36.62 -30.71 7.29
C THR A 200 -36.38 -29.24 7.61
N LYS A 201 -35.31 -28.93 8.35
CA LYS A 201 -34.89 -27.55 8.64
C LYS A 201 -33.67 -27.18 7.80
N ARG A 202 -33.69 -25.99 7.18
CA ARG A 202 -32.52 -25.36 6.54
C ARG A 202 -31.73 -24.59 7.59
N TYR A 203 -30.41 -24.78 7.59
CA TYR A 203 -29.47 -24.08 8.47
C TYR A 203 -28.49 -23.30 7.61
N ASP A 204 -28.41 -22.00 7.83
CA ASP A 204 -27.42 -21.13 7.20
C ASP A 204 -26.21 -20.92 8.12
N TYR A 205 -25.03 -21.12 7.56
CA TYR A 205 -23.74 -21.00 8.22
C TYR A 205 -22.91 -19.95 7.47
N PRO A 206 -22.69 -18.76 8.05
CA PRO A 206 -21.76 -17.81 7.45
C PRO A 206 -20.35 -18.38 7.53
N ARG A 207 -19.55 -18.12 6.51
CA ARG A 207 -18.15 -18.56 6.42
C ARG A 207 -17.34 -17.49 5.74
N TRP A 208 -16.16 -17.21 6.29
CA TRP A 208 -15.10 -16.55 5.56
C TRP A 208 -14.16 -17.58 4.94
N GLN A 209 -13.77 -17.33 3.69
CA GLN A 209 -12.73 -18.08 2.99
C GLN A 209 -11.68 -17.10 2.52
N PHE A 210 -10.40 -17.43 2.72
CA PHE A 210 -9.26 -16.72 2.15
C PHE A 210 -8.54 -17.66 1.19
N SER A 211 -8.33 -17.23 -0.05
CA SER A 211 -7.76 -18.06 -1.10
C SER A 211 -6.54 -17.41 -1.74
N ASN A 212 -5.35 -17.99 -1.55
CA ASN A 212 -4.13 -17.45 -2.16
C ASN A 212 -3.23 -18.60 -2.67
N ARG A 213 -2.41 -18.32 -3.68
CA ARG A 213 -1.47 -19.31 -4.27
C ARG A 213 -0.13 -19.36 -3.55
N SER A 214 0.21 -18.34 -2.77
CA SER A 214 1.44 -18.28 -1.99
C SER A 214 1.22 -18.97 -0.64
N GLU A 215 2.04 -19.99 -0.36
CA GLU A 215 2.05 -20.61 0.98
C GLU A 215 2.53 -19.63 2.05
N ASP A 216 3.46 -18.74 1.72
CA ASP A 216 3.94 -17.71 2.64
C ASP A 216 2.82 -16.73 3.03
N ILE A 217 2.07 -16.20 2.06
CA ILE A 217 0.91 -15.32 2.33
C ILE A 217 -0.15 -16.06 3.15
N HIS A 218 -0.36 -17.34 2.86
CA HIS A 218 -1.23 -18.18 3.67
C HIS A 218 -0.74 -18.31 5.11
N GLY A 219 0.55 -18.56 5.32
CA GLY A 219 1.16 -18.62 6.64
C GLY A 219 1.01 -17.31 7.41
N LEU A 220 1.17 -16.17 6.74
CA LEU A 220 0.93 -14.85 7.32
C LEU A 220 -0.54 -14.64 7.71
N CYS A 221 -1.48 -15.06 6.86
CA CYS A 221 -2.91 -15.00 7.15
C CYS A 221 -3.26 -15.82 8.40
N THR A 222 -2.80 -17.07 8.46
CA THR A 222 -3.09 -17.97 9.59
C THR A 222 -2.43 -17.50 10.88
N TRP A 223 -1.19 -17.01 10.80
CA TRP A 223 -0.50 -16.42 11.94
C TRP A 223 -1.26 -15.20 12.49
N ALA A 224 -1.75 -14.31 11.62
CA ALA A 224 -2.55 -13.17 12.06
C ALA A 224 -3.92 -13.57 12.64
N LEU A 225 -4.55 -14.63 12.11
CA LEU A 225 -5.76 -15.21 12.71
C LEU A 225 -5.49 -15.78 14.10
N ASP A 226 -4.35 -16.45 14.30
CA ASP A 226 -3.93 -16.98 15.60
C ASP A 226 -3.67 -15.86 16.61
N LEU A 227 -2.99 -14.79 16.19
CA LEU A 227 -2.80 -13.58 17.01
C LEU A 227 -4.13 -12.94 17.43
N ALA A 228 -5.12 -12.93 16.54
CA ALA A 228 -6.46 -12.41 16.82
C ALA A 228 -7.35 -13.41 17.61
N GLY A 229 -6.85 -14.62 17.91
CA GLY A 229 -7.61 -15.67 18.58
C GLY A 229 -8.82 -16.16 17.77
N ILE A 230 -8.76 -16.12 16.43
CA ILE A 230 -9.84 -16.51 15.53
C ILE A 230 -9.60 -17.93 15.02
N PRO A 231 -10.40 -18.93 15.46
CA PRO A 231 -10.23 -20.30 15.01
C PRO A 231 -10.46 -20.45 13.50
N TRP A 232 -9.49 -21.05 12.83
CA TRP A 232 -9.51 -21.29 11.39
C TRP A 232 -9.20 -22.75 11.07
N ARG A 233 -9.44 -23.14 9.81
CA ARG A 233 -9.05 -24.44 9.27
C ARG A 233 -8.56 -24.30 7.84
N ARG A 234 -7.49 -25.04 7.48
CA ARG A 234 -7.14 -25.26 6.08
C ARG A 234 -8.19 -26.17 5.44
N SER A 235 -9.02 -25.61 4.56
CA SER A 235 -10.15 -26.31 3.92
C SER A 235 -9.84 -26.79 2.51
N GLY A 236 -8.70 -26.40 1.96
CA GLY A 236 -8.17 -26.89 0.69
C GLY A 236 -6.71 -26.49 0.52
N ARG A 237 -6.09 -26.95 -0.58
CA ARG A 237 -4.68 -26.64 -0.88
C ARG A 237 -4.41 -25.14 -0.87
N TRP A 238 -5.33 -24.33 -1.40
CA TRP A 238 -5.19 -22.88 -1.53
C TRP A 238 -6.22 -22.12 -0.71
N THR A 239 -6.80 -22.73 0.32
CA THR A 239 -7.97 -22.13 0.99
C THR A 239 -7.92 -22.32 2.49
N THR A 240 -8.00 -21.20 3.19
CA THR A 240 -8.18 -21.11 4.64
C THR A 240 -9.62 -20.69 4.91
N SER A 241 -10.27 -21.26 5.92
CA SER A 241 -11.67 -20.98 6.24
C SER A 241 -11.89 -20.73 7.72
N VAL A 242 -12.67 -19.70 8.01
CA VAL A 242 -13.25 -19.41 9.32
C VAL A 242 -14.73 -19.74 9.23
N SER A 243 -15.17 -20.78 9.93
CA SER A 243 -16.52 -21.36 9.76
C SER A 243 -17.29 -21.56 11.06
N ARG A 244 -16.63 -21.48 12.23
CA ARG A 244 -17.36 -21.54 13.51
C ARG A 244 -18.14 -20.25 13.66
N ARG A 245 -19.41 -20.32 14.08
CA ARG A 245 -20.33 -19.16 14.07
C ARG A 245 -19.81 -18.01 14.91
N ASP A 246 -19.29 -18.31 16.10
CA ASP A 246 -18.61 -17.39 17.00
C ASP A 246 -17.35 -16.77 16.38
N ALA A 247 -16.51 -17.59 15.74
CA ALA A 247 -15.29 -17.14 15.07
C ALA A 247 -15.59 -16.22 13.87
N VAL A 248 -16.64 -16.53 13.09
CA VAL A 248 -17.08 -15.69 11.98
C VAL A 248 -17.62 -14.35 12.50
N ALA A 249 -18.42 -14.37 13.57
CA ALA A 249 -18.90 -13.13 14.19
C ALA A 249 -17.76 -12.30 14.80
N ALA A 250 -16.74 -12.96 15.36
CA ALA A 250 -15.53 -12.29 15.86
C ALA A 250 -14.73 -11.66 14.71
N LEU A 251 -14.53 -12.38 13.61
CA LEU A 251 -13.86 -11.85 12.43
C LEU A 251 -14.68 -10.70 11.82
N ASP A 252 -15.99 -10.83 11.66
CA ASP A 252 -16.87 -9.77 11.15
C ASP A 252 -16.75 -8.47 11.98
N ARG A 253 -16.66 -8.57 13.32
CA ARG A 253 -16.41 -7.40 14.18
C ARG A 253 -15.02 -6.81 13.99
N LEU A 254 -14.03 -7.67 13.77
CA LEU A 254 -12.62 -7.27 13.66
C LEU A 254 -12.31 -6.58 12.32
N ILE A 255 -12.82 -7.13 11.21
CA ILE A 255 -12.49 -6.65 9.86
C ILE A 255 -13.61 -5.85 9.21
N GLY A 256 -14.84 -5.92 9.74
CA GLY A 256 -16.01 -5.25 9.16
C GLY A 256 -16.56 -5.96 7.92
N PRO A 257 -17.62 -5.41 7.31
CA PRO A 257 -18.16 -5.92 6.05
C PRO A 257 -17.26 -5.52 4.87
N LYS A 258 -17.12 -6.43 3.91
CA LYS A 258 -16.54 -6.16 2.57
C LYS A 258 -17.58 -5.46 1.71
N SER A 259 -17.28 -4.27 1.17
CA SER A 259 -18.29 -3.35 0.63
C SER A 259 -17.73 -2.26 -0.26
#